data_AF-A0A7D7MIH1-F1
#
_entry.id   AF-A0A7D7MIH1-F1
#
_cell.length_a   1.000
_cell.length_b   1.000
_cell.length_c   1.000
_cell.angle_alpha   90.00
_cell.angle_beta   90.00
_cell.angle_gamma   90.00
#
_symmetry.space_group_name_H-M   'P 1'
#
loop_
_entity.id
_entity.type
_entity.pdbx_description
1 polymer ?
#
loop_
_entity_poly.entity_id
_entity_poly.type
_entity_poly.pdbx_seq_one_letter_code
_entity_poly.pdbx_strand_id
1 'polypeptide(L)'
;MINKKFTLMLAAGMLSLAACGQDDSANEEDMQAPAEEESTEMEEMPEEEPMEDTEEPMDEEMENEEDAAGEESTEEEPAEEESEEEPAEDTESEEQANAPEAMSGEASDLLSNGEMTSFVFNETGEYAVYCEPHPVMQMTVIVEEGAEMMDTVSVDIADYEFGEDTITVAPGTTIEWTNQDQVQHNVAFE
;
A
#
# COMPACT_ATOMS: atom_id res chain seq x y z
N MET A 1 -6.81 52.25 -0.87
CA MET A 1 -6.44 52.58 -2.26
C MET A 1 -5.29 53.56 -2.27
N ILE A 2 -4.05 53.08 -2.38
CA ILE A 2 -2.88 53.87 -2.81
C ILE A 2 -2.06 52.94 -3.68
N ASN A 3 -2.08 53.26 -4.98
CA ASN A 3 -1.29 52.65 -6.02
C ASN A 3 0.17 53.06 -5.85
N LYS A 4 1.10 52.09 -5.91
CA LYS A 4 2.44 52.38 -6.40
C LYS A 4 2.82 51.34 -7.46
N LYS A 5 3.02 51.90 -8.64
CA LYS A 5 3.27 51.26 -9.92
C LYS A 5 4.74 50.87 -10.01
N PHE A 6 4.98 49.68 -10.55
CA PHE A 6 6.04 49.32 -11.50
C PHE A 6 7.45 49.88 -11.27
N THR A 7 8.39 48.98 -10.99
CA THR A 7 9.76 49.09 -11.51
C THR A 7 10.19 47.71 -11.98
N LEU A 8 10.03 47.52 -13.28
CA LEU A 8 10.53 46.40 -14.06
C LEU A 8 12.03 46.64 -14.31
N MET A 9 12.90 45.85 -13.68
CA MET A 9 14.31 45.77 -14.06
C MET A 9 14.52 44.50 -14.89
N LEU A 10 14.56 44.70 -16.20
CA LEU A 10 15.13 43.80 -17.18
C LEU A 10 16.66 43.73 -16.96
N ALA A 11 17.16 42.59 -16.50
CA ALA A 11 18.57 42.23 -16.65
C ALA A 11 18.65 41.07 -17.66
N ALA A 12 19.01 41.44 -18.88
CA ALA A 12 19.41 40.52 -19.93
C ALA A 12 20.91 40.22 -19.83
N GLY A 13 21.31 38.98 -20.09
CA GLY A 13 22.69 38.53 -20.23
C GLY A 13 23.04 37.49 -19.17
N MET A 14 23.51 36.29 -19.50
CA MET A 14 24.47 35.98 -20.56
C MET A 14 24.34 34.51 -20.95
N LEU A 15 24.13 34.29 -22.24
CA LEU A 15 24.17 32.99 -22.91
C LEU A 15 25.63 32.48 -22.91
N SER A 16 25.89 31.34 -22.28
CA SER A 16 27.11 30.56 -22.49
C SER A 16 26.74 29.24 -23.14
N LEU A 17 26.91 29.17 -24.47
CA LEU A 17 26.93 27.94 -25.26
C LEU A 17 28.39 27.62 -25.58
N ALA A 18 28.90 26.55 -24.96
CA ALA A 18 30.05 25.74 -25.36
C ALA A 18 30.05 24.53 -24.40
N ALA A 19 30.17 23.26 -24.79
CA ALA A 19 30.76 22.69 -25.99
C ALA A 19 30.13 21.32 -26.30
N CYS A 20 29.95 21.04 -27.59
CA CYS A 20 29.98 19.66 -28.08
C CYS A 20 31.45 19.23 -28.18
N GLY A 21 31.75 18.04 -27.67
CA GLY A 21 33.03 17.34 -27.86
C GLY A 21 32.82 15.90 -27.37
N GLN A 22 32.45 14.94 -28.21
CA GLN A 22 33.12 14.32 -29.34
C GLN A 22 33.52 12.90 -28.94
N ASP A 23 33.01 11.99 -29.75
CA ASP A 23 33.14 10.54 -29.77
C ASP A 23 34.55 10.02 -29.45
N ASP A 24 34.60 9.00 -28.59
CA ASP A 24 35.61 7.96 -28.64
C ASP A 24 34.90 6.59 -28.65
N SER A 25 34.61 6.16 -29.87
CA SER A 25 35.01 4.88 -30.46
C SER A 25 35.19 3.67 -29.53
N ALA A 26 34.33 2.69 -29.80
CA ALA A 26 34.69 1.30 -30.09
C ALA A 26 35.45 0.49 -29.02
N ASN A 27 34.71 -0.42 -28.38
CA ASN A 27 35.17 -1.80 -28.28
C ASN A 27 33.97 -2.74 -28.52
N GLU A 28 33.73 -3.03 -29.80
CA GLU A 28 33.04 -4.26 -30.22
C GLU A 28 34.00 -5.45 -30.10
N GLU A 29 33.44 -6.67 -30.13
CA GLU A 29 34.10 -8.00 -30.09
C GLU A 29 34.36 -8.48 -28.64
N ASP A 30 33.54 -9.37 -28.07
CA ASP A 30 33.48 -10.77 -28.49
C ASP A 30 32.07 -11.38 -28.40
N MET A 31 31.77 -12.18 -29.41
CA MET A 31 30.56 -12.95 -29.65
C MET A 31 30.48 -14.13 -28.68
N GLN A 32 29.29 -14.52 -28.22
CA GLN A 32 28.69 -15.83 -28.51
C GLN A 32 27.44 -16.06 -27.65
N ALA A 33 26.30 -16.19 -28.30
CA ALA A 33 25.21 -17.09 -27.93
C ALA A 33 24.93 -17.96 -29.18
N PRO A 34 24.18 -19.09 -29.14
CA PRO A 34 23.44 -19.73 -28.05
C PRO A 34 23.61 -21.30 -28.03
N ALA A 35 22.67 -21.99 -27.36
CA ALA A 35 22.30 -23.42 -27.42
C ALA A 35 23.13 -24.38 -26.54
N GLU A 36 22.56 -24.89 -25.43
CA GLU A 36 21.70 -26.09 -25.30
C GLU A 36 22.46 -27.39 -25.63
N GLU A 37 22.61 -28.28 -24.64
CA GLU A 37 22.51 -29.75 -24.77
C GLU A 37 22.41 -30.37 -23.34
N GLU A 38 21.27 -31.01 -23.09
CA GLU A 38 21.02 -32.26 -22.37
C GLU A 38 21.82 -32.69 -21.11
N SER A 39 21.07 -33.02 -20.05
CA SER A 39 20.95 -34.43 -19.64
C SER A 39 19.66 -34.67 -18.84
N THR A 40 18.80 -35.50 -19.43
CA THR A 40 17.60 -36.15 -18.90
C THR A 40 17.98 -37.38 -18.06
N GLU A 41 17.42 -37.51 -16.86
CA GLU A 41 17.08 -38.79 -16.18
C GLU A 41 15.82 -38.45 -15.36
N MET A 42 14.60 -38.77 -15.79
CA MET A 42 13.96 -40.09 -15.91
C MET A 42 14.04 -40.90 -14.63
N GLU A 43 13.13 -40.66 -13.68
CA GLU A 43 12.63 -41.73 -12.82
C GLU A 43 11.11 -41.81 -12.92
N GLU A 44 10.70 -43.03 -13.26
CA GLU A 44 9.36 -43.47 -13.60
C GLU A 44 8.48 -43.70 -12.36
N MET A 45 7.19 -43.70 -12.64
CA MET A 45 6.01 -43.80 -11.77
C MET A 45 5.97 -45.11 -10.94
N PRO A 46 5.01 -45.23 -10.01
CA PRO A 46 3.78 -45.92 -10.45
C PRO A 46 2.46 -45.30 -9.96
N GLU A 47 1.46 -45.50 -10.81
CA GLU A 47 0.01 -45.34 -10.65
C GLU A 47 -0.63 -46.44 -9.75
N GLU A 48 -1.96 -46.30 -9.59
CA GLU A 48 -2.98 -47.29 -9.16
C GLU A 48 -3.19 -47.30 -7.62
N GLU A 49 -4.37 -47.04 -7.03
CA GLU A 49 -5.75 -47.42 -7.39
C GLU A 49 -6.84 -46.54 -6.71
N PRO A 50 -8.11 -46.65 -7.13
CA PRO A 50 -9.22 -45.71 -6.86
C PRO A 50 -10.29 -46.17 -5.84
N MET A 51 -11.16 -45.21 -5.47
CA MET A 51 -12.59 -45.27 -5.06
C MET A 51 -13.07 -46.24 -3.96
N GLU A 52 -13.77 -45.71 -2.95
CA GLU A 52 -15.12 -46.13 -2.46
C GLU A 52 -15.69 -44.92 -1.68
N ASP A 53 -16.63 -44.13 -2.21
CA ASP A 53 -18.08 -44.33 -2.22
C ASP A 53 -18.64 -44.88 -0.90
N THR A 54 -19.24 -44.00 -0.09
CA THR A 54 -20.27 -44.39 0.85
C THR A 54 -21.25 -43.23 1.00
N GLU A 55 -22.24 -43.20 0.10
CA GLU A 55 -23.55 -42.70 0.46
C GLU A 55 -24.18 -43.66 1.48
N GLU A 56 -24.64 -43.15 2.63
CA GLU A 56 -25.80 -43.74 3.29
C GLU A 56 -26.82 -42.66 3.69
N PRO A 57 -28.14 -42.94 3.57
CA PRO A 57 -29.20 -41.93 3.56
C PRO A 57 -30.20 -42.06 4.73
N MET A 58 -31.25 -41.21 4.70
CA MET A 58 -32.59 -41.37 5.32
C MET A 58 -32.68 -41.08 6.83
N ASP A 59 -33.28 -39.94 7.19
CA ASP A 59 -34.71 -39.77 7.54
C ASP A 59 -35.06 -40.31 8.94
N GLU A 60 -35.23 -39.40 9.90
CA GLU A 60 -36.20 -39.58 10.98
C GLU A 60 -36.90 -38.25 11.27
N GLU A 61 -38.11 -38.13 10.71
CA GLU A 61 -39.16 -37.28 11.22
C GLU A 61 -39.67 -37.85 12.55
N MET A 62 -39.71 -37.04 13.60
CA MET A 62 -40.70 -37.22 14.67
C MET A 62 -41.34 -35.88 14.99
N GLU A 63 -42.53 -35.74 14.42
CA GLU A 63 -43.60 -34.88 14.87
C GLU A 63 -43.90 -35.16 16.36
N ASN A 64 -44.09 -34.12 17.15
CA ASN A 64 -45.02 -34.18 18.27
C ASN A 64 -45.72 -32.83 18.44
N GLU A 65 -46.97 -32.78 17.99
CA GLU A 65 -47.92 -31.71 18.22
C GLU A 65 -48.82 -32.05 19.41
N GLU A 66 -48.94 -31.14 20.38
CA GLU A 66 -50.14 -30.90 21.22
C GLU A 66 -49.79 -29.96 22.40
N ASP A 67 -50.56 -28.98 22.85
CA ASP A 67 -51.67 -28.17 22.32
C ASP A 67 -51.83 -26.98 23.30
N ALA A 68 -52.39 -25.89 22.76
CA ALA A 68 -52.94 -24.65 23.34
C ALA A 68 -53.06 -24.42 24.87
N ALA A 69 -52.85 -23.15 25.29
CA ALA A 69 -53.94 -22.16 25.40
C ALA A 69 -53.54 -20.84 26.11
N GLY A 70 -53.82 -19.71 25.45
CA GLY A 70 -54.21 -18.39 26.03
C GLY A 70 -53.08 -17.57 26.66
N GLU A 71 -52.98 -16.25 26.49
CA GLU A 71 -53.95 -15.24 26.09
C GLU A 71 -53.25 -14.04 25.40
N GLU A 72 -54.03 -13.31 24.62
CA GLU A 72 -53.68 -12.10 23.88
C GLU A 72 -53.06 -10.99 24.74
N SER A 73 -52.14 -10.22 24.16
CA SER A 73 -52.39 -8.79 23.98
C SER A 73 -51.47 -8.21 22.91
N THR A 74 -52.09 -7.36 22.14
CA THR A 74 -51.63 -6.54 21.02
C THR A 74 -50.54 -5.54 21.37
N GLU A 75 -49.77 -5.18 20.34
CA GLU A 75 -49.33 -3.84 19.90
C GLU A 75 -47.86 -3.76 19.51
N GLU A 76 -47.69 -3.03 18.42
CA GLU A 76 -46.52 -2.87 17.56
C GLU A 76 -45.44 -1.98 18.20
N GLU A 77 -44.21 -2.13 17.69
CA GLU A 77 -43.31 -1.08 17.18
C GLU A 77 -41.82 -1.37 17.50
N PRO A 78 -40.88 -0.87 16.66
CA PRO A 78 -39.60 -1.52 16.40
C PRO A 78 -38.43 -0.99 17.22
N ALA A 79 -37.29 -1.64 16.96
CA ALA A 79 -35.95 -1.45 17.47
C ALA A 79 -35.42 0.00 17.40
N GLU A 80 -34.85 0.43 18.52
CA GLU A 80 -33.80 1.45 18.62
C GLU A 80 -32.94 0.99 19.82
N GLU A 81 -31.96 0.12 19.58
CA GLU A 81 -30.90 -0.12 20.56
C GLU A 81 -29.82 0.90 20.24
N GLU A 82 -29.74 1.92 21.10
CA GLU A 82 -28.70 2.95 21.07
C GLU A 82 -27.34 2.27 21.28
N SER A 83 -26.57 2.17 20.20
CA SER A 83 -25.15 1.84 20.26
C SER A 83 -24.43 3.06 20.81
N GLU A 84 -23.85 2.90 21.99
CA GLU A 84 -23.04 3.89 22.68
C GLU A 84 -21.89 4.34 21.76
N GLU A 85 -22.00 5.58 21.25
CA GLU A 85 -20.88 6.29 20.64
C GLU A 85 -19.93 6.73 21.77
N GLU A 86 -18.87 5.96 21.97
CA GLU A 86 -17.68 6.46 22.66
C GLU A 86 -17.02 7.52 21.75
N PRO A 87 -16.71 8.73 22.24
CA PRO A 87 -16.09 9.75 21.42
C PRO A 87 -14.65 9.33 21.09
N ALA A 88 -14.32 9.29 19.80
CA ALA A 88 -12.95 9.24 19.32
C ALA A 88 -12.19 10.42 19.93
N GLU A 89 -11.29 10.11 20.87
CA GLU A 89 -10.48 11.11 21.54
C GLU A 89 -9.49 11.71 20.54
N ASP A 90 -9.53 13.04 20.44
CA ASP A 90 -8.55 13.92 19.81
C ASP A 90 -7.10 13.52 20.16
N THR A 91 -6.52 12.58 19.42
CA THR A 91 -5.12 12.14 19.54
C THR A 91 -4.33 12.37 18.24
N GLU A 92 -4.98 12.92 17.21
CA GLU A 92 -4.42 13.01 15.85
C GLU A 92 -3.38 14.14 15.66
N SER A 93 -3.29 15.10 16.59
CA SER A 93 -2.44 16.30 16.41
C SER A 93 -1.08 16.24 17.12
N GLU A 94 -0.83 15.26 18.00
CA GLU A 94 0.45 15.16 18.72
C GLU A 94 1.37 14.03 18.21
N GLU A 95 0.87 13.11 17.36
CA GLU A 95 1.68 12.03 16.76
C GLU A 95 2.47 12.47 15.53
N GLN A 96 2.04 13.52 14.82
CA GLN A 96 2.76 14.06 13.65
C GLN A 96 4.17 14.62 13.99
N ALA A 97 4.49 14.85 15.26
CA ALA A 97 5.80 15.39 15.67
C ALA A 97 6.87 14.30 15.91
N ASN A 98 6.53 13.01 15.91
CA ASN A 98 7.47 11.92 16.19
C ASN A 98 7.19 10.67 15.34
N ALA A 99 6.91 10.84 14.05
CA ALA A 99 6.78 9.70 13.14
C ALA A 99 8.06 8.84 13.19
N PRO A 100 7.94 7.49 13.22
CA PRO A 100 9.07 6.57 13.19
C PRO A 100 9.92 6.77 11.92
N GLU A 101 11.20 6.41 12.00
CA GLU A 101 12.09 6.49 10.84
C GLU A 101 11.83 5.31 9.90
N ALA A 102 11.79 5.56 8.59
CA ALA A 102 11.69 4.49 7.61
C ALA A 102 12.99 3.65 7.61
N MET A 103 12.88 2.36 7.92
CA MET A 103 13.99 1.40 7.93
C MET A 103 13.54 0.05 7.38
N SER A 104 14.47 -0.66 6.72
CA SER A 104 14.25 -2.04 6.23
C SER A 104 13.80 -2.97 7.36
N GLY A 105 12.74 -3.73 7.11
CA GLY A 105 12.12 -4.65 8.07
C GLY A 105 11.20 -3.98 9.10
N GLU A 106 10.99 -2.67 9.03
CA GLU A 106 9.96 -1.98 9.81
C GLU A 106 8.62 -2.00 9.05
N ALA A 107 7.52 -1.97 9.80
CA ALA A 107 6.16 -1.95 9.26
C ALA A 107 5.22 -1.22 10.21
N SER A 108 4.19 -0.58 9.66
CA SER A 108 3.05 -0.09 10.44
C SER A 108 2.13 -1.23 10.87
N ASP A 109 1.28 -0.94 11.84
CA ASP A 109 0.09 -1.75 12.10
C ASP A 109 -0.85 -1.76 10.87
N LEU A 110 -1.84 -2.67 10.88
CA LEU A 110 -2.92 -2.68 9.90
C LEU A 110 -3.80 -1.45 10.09
N LEU A 111 -4.00 -0.73 9.00
CA LEU A 111 -4.82 0.47 8.89
C LEU A 111 -6.21 0.08 8.37
N SER A 112 -7.24 0.40 9.13
CA SER A 112 -8.64 0.38 8.72
C SER A 112 -8.95 1.57 7.80
N ASN A 113 -10.17 1.60 7.26
CA ASN A 113 -10.62 2.71 6.43
C ASN A 113 -10.54 4.05 7.19
N GLY A 114 -9.86 5.02 6.61
CA GLY A 114 -9.60 6.35 7.15
C GLY A 114 -8.40 6.43 8.11
N GLU A 115 -7.83 5.30 8.54
CA GLU A 115 -6.64 5.30 9.41
C GLU A 115 -5.39 5.70 8.63
N MET A 116 -4.45 6.28 9.36
CA MET A 116 -3.23 6.86 8.80
C MET A 116 -1.99 6.36 9.53
N THR A 117 -0.89 6.28 8.80
CA THR A 117 0.45 6.08 9.38
C THR A 117 1.45 7.03 8.72
N SER A 118 2.57 7.28 9.37
CA SER A 118 3.61 8.18 8.87
C SER A 118 4.99 7.63 9.14
N PHE A 119 5.91 7.84 8.19
CA PHE A 119 7.34 7.55 8.37
C PHE A 119 8.21 8.71 7.89
N VAL A 120 9.31 8.95 8.60
CA VAL A 120 10.31 9.98 8.24
C VAL A 120 11.46 9.34 7.47
N PHE A 121 11.83 9.94 6.35
CA PHE A 121 12.88 9.47 5.46
C PHE A 121 14.16 10.30 5.64
N ASN A 122 14.98 9.94 6.62
CA ASN A 122 16.21 10.69 6.94
C ASN A 122 17.46 10.24 6.16
N GLU A 123 17.49 9.00 5.69
CA GLU A 123 18.65 8.44 5.00
C GLU A 123 18.43 8.43 3.49
N THR A 124 19.45 8.82 2.73
CA THR A 124 19.41 8.73 1.26
C THR A 124 19.42 7.27 0.83
N GLY A 125 18.60 6.91 -0.14
CA GLY A 125 18.49 5.54 -0.63
C GLY A 125 17.22 5.30 -1.40
N GLU A 126 17.06 4.06 -1.87
CA GLU A 126 15.80 3.57 -2.43
C GLU A 126 15.14 2.65 -1.40
N TYR A 127 13.88 2.93 -1.10
CA TYR A 127 13.06 2.18 -0.15
C TYR A 127 11.96 1.48 -0.94
N ALA A 128 12.00 0.15 -0.94
CA ALA A 128 10.92 -0.67 -1.48
C ALA A 128 9.81 -0.78 -0.43
N VAL A 129 8.68 -0.16 -0.72
CA VAL A 129 7.51 -0.14 0.16
C VAL A 129 6.50 -1.15 -0.35
N TYR A 130 5.94 -1.96 0.54
CA TYR A 130 4.92 -2.94 0.20
C TYR A 130 3.85 -3.07 1.29
N CYS A 131 2.75 -3.75 0.96
CA CYS A 131 1.72 -4.14 1.93
C CYS A 131 1.92 -5.62 2.30
N GLU A 132 2.06 -5.94 3.58
CA GLU A 132 2.33 -7.32 4.05
C GLU A 132 1.23 -8.34 3.70
N PRO A 133 -0.07 -8.08 3.93
CA PRO A 133 -1.13 -9.04 3.56
C PRO A 133 -1.30 -9.18 2.04
N HIS A 134 -0.81 -8.22 1.26
CA HIS A 134 -0.93 -8.21 -0.20
C HIS A 134 0.40 -7.76 -0.87
N PRO A 135 1.44 -8.61 -0.90
CA PRO A 135 2.81 -8.22 -1.31
C PRO A 135 2.96 -7.72 -2.76
N VAL A 136 1.90 -7.81 -3.56
CA VAL A 136 1.87 -7.25 -4.93
C VAL A 136 1.66 -5.73 -4.94
N MET A 137 1.09 -5.17 -3.87
CA MET A 137 0.97 -3.73 -3.66
C MET A 137 2.34 -3.19 -3.31
N GLN A 138 2.95 -2.43 -4.22
CA GLN A 138 4.31 -1.94 -4.07
C GLN A 138 4.41 -0.50 -4.54
N MET A 139 5.30 0.26 -3.92
CA MET A 139 5.77 1.55 -4.40
C MET A 139 7.25 1.73 -4.06
N THR A 140 7.91 2.68 -4.70
CA THR A 140 9.31 3.02 -4.40
C THR A 140 9.42 4.44 -3.87
N VAL A 141 10.10 4.63 -2.73
CA VAL A 141 10.50 5.95 -2.24
C VAL A 141 11.98 6.13 -2.48
N ILE A 142 12.35 7.16 -3.26
CA ILE A 142 13.73 7.52 -3.57
C ILE A 142 14.07 8.76 -2.74
N VAL A 143 15.08 8.64 -1.88
CA VAL A 143 15.57 9.73 -1.04
C VAL A 143 16.92 10.17 -1.58
N GLU A 144 17.00 11.38 -2.12
CA GLU A 144 18.23 11.90 -2.73
C GLU A 144 18.55 13.35 -2.32
N GLU A 145 19.84 13.64 -2.20
CA GLU A 145 20.32 14.99 -1.94
C GLU A 145 19.97 15.93 -3.10
N GLY A 146 19.20 16.97 -2.81
CA GLY A 146 18.79 17.97 -3.80
C GLY A 146 17.45 17.67 -4.50
N ALA A 147 16.74 16.61 -4.12
CA ALA A 147 15.32 16.47 -4.39
C ALA A 147 14.50 17.58 -3.71
N GLU A 148 13.22 17.67 -4.06
CA GLU A 148 12.35 18.67 -3.44
C GLU A 148 12.17 18.37 -1.95
N MET A 149 12.45 19.38 -1.12
CA MET A 149 12.23 19.30 0.32
C MET A 149 10.77 19.65 0.60
N MET A 150 10.04 18.68 1.12
CA MET A 150 8.67 18.83 1.58
C MET A 150 8.63 18.45 3.06
N ASP A 151 7.91 19.20 3.88
CA ASP A 151 7.75 18.83 5.29
C ASP A 151 6.97 17.50 5.39
N THR A 152 5.90 17.38 4.59
CA THR A 152 5.03 16.19 4.52
C THR A 152 4.54 15.94 3.09
N VAL A 153 4.50 14.68 2.69
CA VAL A 153 3.85 14.18 1.46
C VAL A 153 2.72 13.24 1.86
N SER A 154 1.51 13.45 1.35
CA SER A 154 0.37 12.56 1.59
C SER A 154 0.20 11.58 0.43
N VAL A 155 -0.05 10.31 0.73
CA VAL A 155 -0.27 9.22 -0.22
C VAL A 155 -1.52 8.45 0.18
N ASP A 156 -2.47 8.32 -0.73
CA ASP A 156 -3.65 7.48 -0.49
C ASP A 156 -3.31 6.01 -0.79
N ILE A 157 -3.84 5.08 0.01
CA ILE A 157 -3.93 3.65 -0.32
C ILE A 157 -5.38 3.41 -0.75
N ALA A 158 -5.59 3.14 -2.03
CA ALA A 158 -6.92 3.01 -2.61
C ALA A 158 -6.89 2.05 -3.80
N ASP A 159 -8.03 1.45 -4.12
CA ASP A 159 -8.17 0.54 -5.25
C ASP A 159 -7.17 -0.64 -5.20
N TYR A 160 -6.80 -1.08 -3.99
CA TYR A 160 -5.77 -2.09 -3.72
C TYR A 160 -4.37 -1.71 -4.21
N GLU A 161 -4.05 -0.41 -4.27
CA GLU A 161 -2.76 0.12 -4.70
C GLU A 161 -2.28 1.25 -3.78
N PHE A 162 -0.97 1.51 -3.74
CA PHE A 162 -0.47 2.81 -3.27
C PHE A 162 -0.71 3.83 -4.38
N GLY A 163 -1.21 5.01 -4.05
CA GLY A 163 -1.65 6.01 -5.03
C GLY A 163 -0.56 6.50 -5.98
N GLU A 164 0.71 6.30 -5.65
CA GLU A 164 1.87 6.62 -6.47
C GLU A 164 2.82 5.42 -6.57
N ASP A 165 3.27 5.07 -7.78
CA ASP A 165 4.25 3.99 -7.99
C ASP A 165 5.65 4.37 -7.48
N THR A 166 6.01 5.66 -7.56
CA THR A 166 7.33 6.17 -7.19
C THR A 166 7.26 7.61 -6.71
N ILE A 167 7.90 7.89 -5.57
CA ILE A 167 8.05 9.25 -5.03
C ILE A 167 9.54 9.54 -4.85
N THR A 168 9.97 10.76 -5.18
CA THR A 168 11.34 11.24 -4.94
C THR A 168 11.32 12.43 -3.99
N VAL A 169 12.03 12.34 -2.86
CA VAL A 169 12.02 13.33 -1.77
C VAL A 169 13.43 13.64 -1.25
N ALA A 170 13.61 14.80 -0.64
CA ALA A 170 14.85 15.11 0.09
C ALA A 170 14.88 14.41 1.46
N PRO A 171 16.08 14.15 2.03
CA PRO A 171 16.22 13.69 3.40
C PRO A 171 15.47 14.58 4.41
N GLY A 172 14.80 13.95 5.37
CA GLY A 172 13.97 14.58 6.40
C GLY A 172 12.50 14.74 6.03
N THR A 173 12.08 14.30 4.85
CA THR A 173 10.67 14.35 4.44
C THR A 173 9.85 13.28 5.19
N THR A 174 8.68 13.65 5.69
CA THR A 174 7.69 12.69 6.22
C THR A 174 6.73 12.29 5.11
N ILE A 175 6.46 11.01 4.95
CA ILE A 175 5.36 10.54 4.10
C ILE A 175 4.25 10.01 5.02
N GLU A 176 3.03 10.47 4.77
CA GLU A 176 1.80 10.09 5.48
C GLU A 176 0.93 9.28 4.52
N TRP A 177 0.58 8.06 4.90
CA TRP A 177 -0.32 7.21 4.13
C TRP A 177 -1.69 7.17 4.79
N THR A 178 -2.75 7.30 4.00
CA THR A 178 -4.14 7.13 4.45
C THR A 178 -4.79 5.97 3.73
N ASN A 179 -5.37 5.02 4.47
CA ASN A 179 -6.14 3.95 3.86
C ASN A 179 -7.54 4.42 3.45
N GLN A 180 -7.83 4.51 2.16
CA GLN A 180 -9.14 4.86 1.62
C GLN A 180 -9.99 3.62 1.26
N ASP A 181 -9.40 2.42 1.28
CA ASP A 181 -10.11 1.17 1.02
C ASP A 181 -10.86 0.66 2.25
N GLN A 182 -11.88 -0.17 2.02
CA GLN A 182 -12.61 -0.85 3.10
C GLN A 182 -11.83 -2.05 3.66
N VAL A 183 -10.88 -2.56 2.87
CA VAL A 183 -9.96 -3.62 3.29
C VAL A 183 -8.82 -2.99 4.07
N GLN A 184 -8.26 -3.71 5.04
CA GLN A 184 -7.12 -3.23 5.81
C GLN A 184 -5.81 -3.35 5.02
N HIS A 185 -4.95 -2.34 5.15
CA HIS A 185 -3.64 -2.28 4.51
C HIS A 185 -2.58 -1.86 5.53
N ASN A 186 -1.30 -2.07 5.23
CA ASN A 186 -0.22 -1.47 5.99
C ASN A 186 0.91 -0.99 5.08
N VAL A 187 1.86 -0.29 5.68
CA VAL A 187 3.07 0.20 5.03
C VAL A 187 4.25 -0.54 5.64
N ALA A 188 4.96 -1.33 4.84
CA ALA A 188 6.13 -2.08 5.26
C ALA A 188 7.31 -1.84 4.30
N PHE A 189 8.53 -2.02 4.81
CA PHE A 189 9.77 -1.78 4.07
C PHE A 189 10.59 -3.07 3.94
N GLU A 190 11.08 -3.36 2.73
CA GLU A 190 12.03 -4.48 2.53
C GLU A 190 13.43 -4.16 3.05
#